data_AF-A0A7W7CD18-F1
#
_entry.id   AF-A0A7W7CD18-F1
#
_cell.length_a   1.000
_cell.length_b   1.000
_cell.length_c   1.000
_cell.angle_alpha   90.00
_cell.angle_beta   90.00
_cell.angle_gamma   90.00
#
_symmetry.space_group_name_H-M   'P 1'
#
loop_
_entity.id
_entity.type
_entity.pdbx_description
1 polymer ?
#
loop_
_entity_poly.entity_id
_entity_poly.type
_entity_poly.pdbx_seq_one_letter_code
_entity_poly.pdbx_strand_id
1 'polypeptide(L)'
;MSATIAALRLDLRLQRRYGFLYAAAFAAVLWIVVLNLLPAKVLGAALPYALFGDLAIVGFFFIAGAVFFEKGERTLFALLSTPLRFREYLLAKLGTLTMIAVTVSLAVVIPLRGLDFHPLTFLAGIVLTSLLMILLGFVTAAPYPSVSEWLMPALVPLVIVNVPLLSYSGVWPEPLLYLIPTHGSLLLLGAAFDQVALSWPQLLYALGYQLLWIVGLFFLARKVFERFVISREGSS
;
A
#
# COMPACT_ATOMS: atom_id res chain seq x y z
N MET A 1 -26.69 10.31 5.53
CA MET A 1 -25.32 9.76 5.56
C MET A 1 -24.63 10.12 4.27
N SER A 2 -23.39 10.63 4.28
CA SER A 2 -22.67 10.89 3.04
C SER A 2 -22.38 9.56 2.32
N ALA A 3 -22.41 9.57 0.99
CA ALA A 3 -22.14 8.37 0.18
C ALA A 3 -20.77 7.74 0.50
N THR A 4 -19.77 8.56 0.83
CA THR A 4 -18.43 8.12 1.26
C THR A 4 -18.44 7.27 2.53
N ILE A 5 -19.26 7.62 3.53
CA ILE A 5 -19.35 6.84 4.79
C ILE A 5 -20.01 5.49 4.52
N ALA A 6 -21.04 5.47 3.66
CA ALA A 6 -21.66 4.21 3.24
C ALA A 6 -20.66 3.32 2.47
N ALA A 7 -19.86 3.91 1.57
CA ALA A 7 -18.81 3.21 0.84
C ALA A 7 -17.76 2.59 1.78
N LEU A 8 -17.26 3.36 2.76
CA LEU A 8 -16.32 2.88 3.77
C LEU A 8 -16.88 1.71 4.57
N ARG A 9 -18.14 1.80 5.01
CA ARG A 9 -18.79 0.75 5.79
C ARG A 9 -18.99 -0.53 4.97
N LEU A 10 -19.39 -0.38 3.71
CA LEU A 10 -19.53 -1.49 2.78
C LEU A 10 -18.17 -2.16 2.56
N ASP A 11 -17.14 -1.36 2.29
CA ASP A 11 -15.80 -1.86 2.03
C ASP A 11 -15.23 -2.64 3.22
N LEU A 12 -15.38 -2.15 4.44
CA LEU A 12 -14.98 -2.88 5.66
C LEU A 12 -15.72 -4.22 5.81
N ARG A 13 -17.01 -4.30 5.44
CA ARG A 13 -17.76 -5.56 5.45
C ARG A 13 -17.21 -6.53 4.41
N LEU A 14 -16.90 -6.05 3.21
CA LEU A 14 -16.32 -6.86 2.14
C LEU A 14 -14.94 -7.38 2.54
N GLN A 15 -14.06 -6.52 3.06
CA GLN A 15 -12.74 -6.93 3.54
C GLN A 15 -12.80 -7.98 4.65
N ARG A 16 -13.78 -7.89 5.55
CA ARG A 16 -14.02 -8.93 6.57
C ARG A 16 -14.46 -10.24 5.93
N ARG A 17 -15.36 -10.19 4.94
CA ARG A 17 -15.85 -11.36 4.22
C ARG A 17 -14.75 -12.04 3.40
N TYR A 18 -13.88 -11.25 2.75
CA TYR A 18 -12.72 -11.75 2.00
C TYR A 18 -11.56 -12.20 2.90
N GLY A 19 -11.68 -11.99 4.22
CA GLY A 19 -10.72 -12.43 5.21
C GLY A 19 -9.46 -11.57 5.33
N PHE A 20 -9.44 -10.36 4.77
CA PHE A 20 -8.27 -9.48 4.80
C PHE A 20 -7.87 -9.06 6.21
N LEU A 21 -8.84 -8.87 7.11
CA LEU A 21 -8.53 -8.59 8.51
C LEU A 21 -7.81 -9.77 9.19
N TYR A 22 -8.20 -11.00 8.88
CA TYR A 22 -7.54 -12.20 9.41
C TYR A 22 -6.16 -12.38 8.81
N ALA A 23 -6.02 -12.16 7.50
CA ALA A 23 -4.72 -12.18 6.81
C ALA A 23 -3.77 -11.11 7.36
N ALA A 24 -4.25 -9.89 7.60
CA ALA A 24 -3.48 -8.80 8.21
C ALA A 24 -3.02 -9.15 9.64
N ALA A 25 -3.91 -9.69 10.47
CA ALA A 25 -3.55 -10.14 11.81
C ALA A 25 -2.51 -11.25 11.79
N PHE A 26 -2.66 -12.22 10.87
CA PHE A 26 -1.69 -13.29 10.66
C PHE A 26 -0.33 -12.75 10.20
N ALA A 27 -0.30 -11.83 9.24
CA ALA A 27 0.93 -11.17 8.79
C ALA A 27 1.62 -10.41 9.93
N ALA A 28 0.86 -9.70 10.77
CA ALA A 28 1.39 -9.02 11.95
C ALA A 28 2.08 -10.01 12.90
N VAL A 29 1.44 -11.14 13.21
CA VAL A 29 2.03 -12.20 14.05
C VAL A 29 3.31 -12.75 13.42
N LEU A 30 3.32 -13.02 12.11
CA LEU A 30 4.52 -13.50 11.43
C LEU A 30 5.67 -12.50 11.53
N TRP A 31 5.42 -11.22 11.30
CA TRP A 31 6.43 -10.18 11.44
C TRP A 31 6.94 -10.06 12.87
N ILE A 32 6.05 -10.09 13.87
CA ILE A 32 6.45 -10.08 15.28
C ILE A 32 7.35 -11.28 15.59
N VAL A 33 6.99 -12.48 15.15
CA VAL A 33 7.81 -13.68 15.38
C VAL A 33 9.18 -13.53 14.72
N VAL A 34 9.23 -13.20 13.43
CA VAL A 34 10.49 -13.05 12.68
C VAL A 34 11.40 -11.98 13.31
N LEU A 35 10.83 -10.84 13.69
CA LEU A 35 11.60 -9.74 14.26
C LEU A 35 12.05 -10.00 15.70
N ASN A 36 11.32 -10.79 16.48
CA ASN A 36 11.77 -11.21 17.82
C ASN A 36 12.97 -12.18 17.78
N LEU A 37 13.18 -12.88 16.66
CA LEU A 37 14.36 -13.73 16.48
C LEU A 37 15.65 -12.92 16.23
N LEU A 38 15.53 -11.63 15.95
CA LEU A 38 16.66 -10.77 15.66
C LEU A 38 17.31 -10.21 16.94
N PRO A 39 18.66 -10.13 17.00
CA PRO A 39 19.34 -9.40 18.05
C PRO A 39 18.90 -7.93 18.11
N ALA A 40 18.77 -7.37 19.31
CA ALA A 40 18.36 -5.98 19.52
C ALA A 40 19.20 -4.95 18.71
N LYS A 41 20.48 -5.26 18.44
CA LYS A 41 21.39 -4.42 17.64
C LYS A 41 20.97 -4.27 16.18
N VAL A 42 20.28 -5.26 15.59
CA VAL A 42 19.87 -5.25 14.18
C VAL A 42 18.38 -4.96 14.00
N LEU A 43 17.59 -5.05 15.08
CA LEU A 43 16.14 -4.81 15.04
C LEU A 43 15.79 -3.43 14.47
N GLY A 44 16.49 -2.37 14.92
CA GLY A 44 16.27 -1.00 14.43
C GLY A 44 16.49 -0.87 12.91
N ALA A 45 17.53 -1.52 12.39
CA ALA A 45 17.83 -1.54 10.97
C ALA A 45 16.82 -2.40 10.18
N ALA A 46 16.30 -3.48 10.77
CA ALA A 46 15.37 -4.40 10.11
C ALA A 46 13.94 -3.86 10.00
N LEU A 47 13.49 -3.02 10.94
CA LEU A 47 12.10 -2.53 11.00
C LEU A 47 11.66 -1.77 9.72
N PRO A 48 12.44 -0.84 9.15
CA PRO A 48 12.08 -0.20 7.88
C PRO A 48 11.84 -1.20 6.75
N TYR A 49 12.67 -2.25 6.63
CA TYR A 49 12.51 -3.29 5.61
C TYR A 49 11.24 -4.13 5.84
N ALA A 50 11.01 -4.54 7.09
CA ALA A 50 9.85 -5.35 7.46
C ALA A 50 8.55 -4.60 7.18
N LEU A 51 8.46 -3.35 7.61
CA LEU A 51 7.29 -2.50 7.36
C LEU A 51 7.11 -2.23 5.87
N PHE A 52 8.19 -1.92 5.13
CA PHE A 52 8.09 -1.70 3.69
C PHE A 52 7.58 -2.95 2.95
N GLY A 53 8.08 -4.14 3.32
CA GLY A 53 7.61 -5.41 2.79
C GLY A 53 6.15 -5.70 3.15
N ASP A 54 5.74 -5.46 4.39
CA ASP A 54 4.34 -5.58 4.81
C ASP A 54 3.41 -4.65 4.04
N LEU A 55 3.84 -3.40 3.80
CA LEU A 55 3.09 -2.42 3.04
C LEU A 55 2.95 -2.80 1.57
N ALA A 56 3.92 -3.53 1.00
CA ALA A 56 3.75 -4.15 -0.30
C ALA A 56 2.68 -5.26 -0.24
N ILE A 57 2.67 -6.11 0.79
CA ILE A 57 1.66 -7.17 0.96
C ILE A 57 0.26 -6.58 1.13
N VAL A 58 0.07 -5.77 2.16
CA VAL A 58 -1.23 -5.16 2.51
C VAL A 58 -1.68 -4.16 1.47
N GLY A 59 -0.78 -3.29 1.01
CA GLY A 59 -1.14 -2.24 0.05
C GLY A 59 -1.39 -2.78 -1.34
N PHE A 60 -0.41 -3.47 -1.93
CA PHE A 60 -0.44 -3.87 -3.33
C PHE A 60 -1.28 -5.13 -3.58
N PHE A 61 -1.19 -6.16 -2.73
CA PHE A 61 -1.91 -7.41 -2.97
C PHE A 61 -3.35 -7.38 -2.46
N PHE A 62 -3.66 -6.73 -1.32
CA PHE A 62 -5.05 -6.76 -0.83
C PHE A 62 -5.99 -5.97 -1.72
N ILE A 63 -5.57 -4.83 -2.27
CA ILE A 63 -6.39 -4.09 -3.23
C ILE A 63 -6.64 -4.91 -4.50
N ALA A 64 -5.62 -5.58 -5.01
CA ALA A 64 -5.74 -6.43 -6.18
C ALA A 64 -6.70 -7.59 -5.90
N GLY A 65 -6.52 -8.27 -4.78
CA GLY A 65 -7.45 -9.31 -4.30
C GLY A 65 -8.88 -8.80 -4.18
N ALA A 66 -9.10 -7.63 -3.58
CA ALA A 66 -10.42 -7.00 -3.48
C ALA A 66 -11.04 -6.80 -4.87
N VAL A 67 -10.27 -6.24 -5.81
CA VAL A 67 -10.74 -6.03 -7.19
C VAL A 67 -11.12 -7.35 -7.86
N PHE A 68 -10.35 -8.42 -7.67
CA PHE A 68 -10.66 -9.73 -8.25
C PHE A 68 -11.88 -10.40 -7.60
N PHE A 69 -12.01 -10.34 -6.27
CA PHE A 69 -13.22 -10.82 -5.60
C PHE A 69 -14.46 -10.07 -6.08
N GLU A 70 -14.37 -8.75 -6.22
CA GLU A 70 -15.50 -7.93 -6.66
C GLU A 70 -15.87 -8.14 -8.12
N LYS A 71 -14.88 -8.40 -8.99
CA LYS A 71 -15.12 -8.87 -10.37
C LYS A 71 -15.82 -10.22 -10.38
N GLY A 72 -15.37 -11.17 -9.56
CA GLY A 72 -15.92 -12.52 -9.48
C GLY A 72 -17.35 -12.58 -8.94
N GLU A 73 -17.66 -11.80 -7.90
CA GLU A 73 -18.99 -11.72 -7.31
C GLU A 73 -19.98 -10.86 -8.12
N ARG A 74 -19.52 -10.27 -9.23
CA ARG A 74 -20.22 -9.21 -9.98
C ARG A 74 -20.65 -8.02 -9.11
N THR A 75 -20.10 -7.88 -7.91
CA THR A 75 -20.40 -6.78 -6.98
C THR A 75 -19.80 -5.46 -7.47
N LEU A 76 -18.68 -5.50 -8.21
CA LEU A 76 -18.17 -4.33 -8.92
C LEU A 76 -19.22 -3.76 -9.90
N PHE A 77 -19.99 -4.62 -10.55
CA PHE A 77 -21.04 -4.24 -11.50
C PHE A 77 -22.33 -3.79 -10.79
N ALA A 78 -22.68 -4.40 -9.65
CA ALA A 78 -23.76 -3.89 -8.80
C ALA A 78 -23.44 -2.50 -8.22
N LEU A 79 -22.16 -2.18 -8.02
CA LEU A 79 -21.73 -0.84 -7.60
C LEU A 79 -21.86 0.19 -8.74
N LEU A 80 -21.69 -0.22 -10.00
CA LEU A 80 -21.91 0.63 -11.18
C LEU A 80 -23.39 0.98 -11.41
N SER A 81 -24.32 0.11 -11.00
CA SER A 81 -25.77 0.37 -11.07
C SER A 81 -26.32 1.16 -9.87
N THR A 82 -25.51 1.35 -8.83
CA THR A 82 -25.78 2.32 -7.75
C THR A 82 -25.17 3.69 -8.08
N PRO A 83 -25.66 4.81 -7.52
CA PRO A 83 -25.11 6.14 -7.77
C PRO A 83 -23.70 6.36 -7.15
N LEU A 84 -22.97 5.30 -6.80
CA LEU A 84 -21.67 5.38 -6.17
C LEU A 84 -20.63 5.81 -7.20
N ARG A 85 -19.99 6.96 -6.98
CA ARG A 85 -18.98 7.48 -7.90
C ARG A 85 -17.68 6.69 -7.72
N PHE A 86 -16.92 6.48 -8.80
CA PHE A 86 -15.58 5.86 -8.74
C PHE A 86 -14.69 6.47 -7.64
N ARG A 87 -14.78 7.79 -7.44
CA ARG A 87 -14.06 8.48 -6.36
C ARG A 87 -14.41 7.95 -4.97
N GLU A 88 -15.68 7.70 -4.69
CA GLU A 88 -16.14 7.20 -3.39
C GLU A 88 -15.69 5.76 -3.18
N TYR A 89 -15.76 4.93 -4.22
CA TYR A 89 -15.22 3.57 -4.22
C TYR A 89 -13.71 3.56 -3.93
N LEU A 90 -12.92 4.31 -4.70
CA LEU A 90 -11.46 4.29 -4.56
C LEU A 90 -11.02 4.93 -3.24
N LEU A 91 -11.66 6.02 -2.79
CA LEU A 91 -11.37 6.62 -1.48
C LEU A 91 -11.72 5.67 -0.33
N ALA A 92 -12.79 4.87 -0.46
CA ALA A 92 -13.10 3.86 0.53
C ALA A 92 -11.97 2.84 0.64
N LYS A 93 -11.51 2.27 -0.50
CA LYS A 93 -10.38 1.34 -0.56
C LYS A 93 -9.09 1.94 0.03
N LEU A 94 -8.75 3.17 -0.36
CA LEU A 94 -7.55 3.85 0.12
C LEU A 94 -7.61 4.06 1.64
N GLY A 95 -8.77 4.49 2.16
CA GLY A 95 -8.94 4.75 3.58
C GLY A 95 -8.87 3.48 4.44
N THR A 96 -9.65 2.45 4.09
CA THR A 96 -9.74 1.20 4.87
C THR A 96 -8.45 0.39 4.82
N LEU A 97 -7.84 0.21 3.65
CA LEU A 97 -6.59 -0.55 3.52
C LEU A 97 -5.43 0.18 4.18
N THR A 98 -5.37 1.51 4.08
CA THR A 98 -4.36 2.29 4.81
C THR A 98 -4.57 2.21 6.32
N MET A 99 -5.82 2.22 6.79
CA MET A 99 -6.12 2.01 8.21
C MET A 99 -5.67 0.63 8.69
N ILE A 100 -5.83 -0.42 7.86
CA ILE A 100 -5.28 -1.75 8.17
C ILE A 100 -3.76 -1.70 8.24
N ALA A 101 -3.09 -1.15 7.22
CA ALA A 101 -1.63 -1.02 7.18
C ALA A 101 -1.04 -0.27 8.40
N VAL A 102 -1.66 0.85 8.80
CA VAL A 102 -1.27 1.59 10.02
C VAL A 102 -1.47 0.73 11.26
N THR A 103 -2.62 0.06 11.37
CA THR A 103 -2.94 -0.80 12.53
C THR A 103 -1.95 -1.95 12.66
N VAL A 104 -1.66 -2.64 11.56
CA VAL A 104 -0.68 -3.74 11.51
C VAL A 104 0.71 -3.25 11.85
N SER A 105 1.15 -2.14 11.26
CA SER A 105 2.46 -1.57 11.53
C SER A 105 2.63 -1.19 13.01
N LEU A 106 1.62 -0.57 13.63
CA LEU A 106 1.63 -0.27 15.06
C LEU A 106 1.63 -1.54 15.92
N ALA A 107 0.82 -2.54 15.55
CA ALA A 107 0.76 -3.82 16.25
C ALA A 107 2.09 -4.58 16.19
N VAL A 108 2.87 -4.42 15.12
CA VAL A 108 4.22 -4.98 14.99
C VAL A 108 5.24 -4.18 15.80
N VAL A 109 5.24 -2.85 15.69
CA VAL A 109 6.29 -1.99 16.24
C VAL A 109 6.19 -1.82 17.75
N ILE A 110 4.98 -1.60 18.29
CA ILE A 110 4.79 -1.29 19.71
C ILE A 110 5.31 -2.41 20.63
N PRO A 111 5.03 -3.71 20.38
CA PRO A 111 5.59 -4.77 21.22
C PRO A 111 7.12 -4.91 21.14
N LEU A 112 7.72 -4.50 20.02
CA LEU A 112 9.16 -4.67 19.76
C LEU A 112 10.01 -3.48 20.24
N ARG A 113 9.49 -2.25 20.14
CA ARG A 113 10.21 -1.00 20.40
C ARG A 113 9.52 -0.12 21.46
N GLY A 114 8.35 -0.51 21.96
CA GLY A 114 7.51 0.36 22.76
C GLY A 114 7.11 1.61 21.97
N LEU A 115 7.31 2.79 22.56
CA LEU A 115 7.08 4.09 21.93
C LEU A 115 8.39 4.77 21.47
N ASP A 116 9.50 4.02 21.42
CA ASP A 116 10.81 4.52 21.02
C ASP A 116 10.98 4.54 19.48
N PHE A 117 10.22 5.44 18.85
CA PHE A 117 10.25 5.77 17.43
C PHE A 117 9.67 7.17 17.18
N HIS A 118 9.96 7.76 16.02
CA HIS A 118 9.44 9.07 15.64
C HIS A 118 8.03 8.93 15.00
N PRO A 119 6.94 9.30 15.69
CA PRO A 119 5.58 8.96 15.24
C PRO A 119 5.15 9.70 13.96
N LEU A 120 5.66 10.91 13.73
CA LEU A 120 5.30 11.70 12.55
C LEU A 120 5.90 11.12 11.26
N THR A 121 7.19 10.81 11.26
CA THR A 121 7.88 10.17 10.12
C THR A 121 7.39 8.74 9.91
N PHE A 122 7.10 8.02 11.01
CA PHE A 122 6.47 6.70 10.97
C PHE A 122 5.11 6.73 10.26
N LEU A 123 4.17 7.56 10.73
CA LEU A 123 2.83 7.65 10.14
C LEU A 123 2.88 8.16 8.70
N ALA A 124 3.69 9.19 8.41
CA ALA A 124 3.87 9.70 7.06
C ALA A 124 4.43 8.61 6.12
N GLY A 125 5.46 7.88 6.57
CA GLY A 125 6.06 6.77 5.84
C GLY A 125 5.03 5.70 5.52
N ILE A 126 4.29 5.22 6.51
CA ILE A 126 3.26 4.18 6.32
C ILE A 126 2.15 4.65 5.40
N VAL A 127 1.57 5.82 5.65
CA VAL A 127 0.42 6.31 4.88
C VAL A 127 0.80 6.55 3.43
N LEU A 128 1.90 7.24 3.15
CA LEU A 128 2.31 7.53 1.77
C LEU A 128 2.70 6.25 1.01
N THR A 129 3.41 5.34 1.67
CA THR A 129 3.79 4.05 1.06
C THR A 129 2.57 3.20 0.79
N SER A 130 1.65 3.08 1.76
CA SER A 130 0.39 2.36 1.62
C SER A 130 -0.42 2.91 0.44
N LEU A 131 -0.63 4.23 0.36
CA LEU A 131 -1.38 4.84 -0.74
C LEU A 131 -0.74 4.58 -2.10
N LEU A 132 0.59 4.68 -2.21
CA LEU A 132 1.32 4.33 -3.44
C LEU A 132 1.11 2.86 -3.83
N MET A 133 1.28 1.94 -2.88
CA MET A 133 1.13 0.50 -3.12
C MET A 133 -0.31 0.13 -3.48
N ILE A 134 -1.30 0.71 -2.81
CA ILE A 134 -2.73 0.50 -3.11
C ILE A 134 -3.06 0.99 -4.52
N LEU A 135 -2.63 2.19 -4.88
CA LEU A 135 -2.91 2.73 -6.22
C LEU A 135 -2.20 1.93 -7.31
N LEU A 136 -0.94 1.54 -7.09
CA LEU A 136 -0.19 0.73 -8.04
C LEU A 136 -0.81 -0.68 -8.19
N GLY A 137 -1.20 -1.31 -7.09
CA GLY A 137 -1.90 -2.60 -7.10
C GLY A 137 -3.23 -2.50 -7.85
N PHE A 138 -4.00 -1.44 -7.63
CA PHE A 138 -5.24 -1.19 -8.36
C PHE A 138 -5.02 -1.01 -9.86
N VAL A 139 -4.11 -0.11 -10.26
CA VAL A 139 -3.83 0.21 -11.67
C VAL A 139 -3.35 -1.03 -12.43
N THR A 140 -2.55 -1.88 -11.78
CA THR A 140 -1.99 -3.08 -12.41
C THR A 140 -2.99 -4.23 -12.45
N ALA A 141 -3.85 -4.39 -11.43
CA ALA A 141 -4.83 -5.49 -11.36
C ALA A 141 -6.09 -5.23 -12.19
N ALA A 142 -6.50 -3.97 -12.33
CA ALA A 142 -7.74 -3.61 -13.01
C ALA A 142 -7.88 -4.11 -14.47
N PRO A 143 -6.83 -4.17 -15.31
CA PRO A 143 -6.93 -4.69 -16.69
C PRO A 143 -7.17 -6.21 -16.80
N TYR A 144 -6.76 -6.98 -15.78
CA TYR A 144 -6.76 -8.44 -15.83
C TYR A 144 -8.09 -9.02 -15.31
N PRO A 145 -8.58 -10.14 -15.86
CA PRO A 145 -9.83 -10.76 -15.40
C PRO A 145 -9.64 -11.61 -14.13
N SER A 146 -8.44 -12.18 -13.91
CA SER A 146 -8.17 -13.12 -12.83
C SER A 146 -6.80 -12.88 -12.16
N VAL A 147 -6.64 -13.39 -10.93
CA VAL A 147 -5.38 -13.31 -10.18
C VAL A 147 -4.25 -14.02 -10.93
N SER A 148 -4.53 -15.20 -11.49
CA SER A 148 -3.55 -16.04 -12.18
C SER A 148 -2.90 -15.31 -13.37
N GLU A 149 -3.68 -14.52 -14.12
CA GLU A 149 -3.17 -13.74 -15.25
C GLU A 149 -2.43 -12.47 -14.81
N TRP A 150 -2.79 -11.90 -13.67
CA TRP A 150 -2.17 -10.68 -13.15
C TRP A 150 -0.85 -10.94 -12.40
N LEU A 151 -0.71 -12.10 -11.75
CA LEU A 151 0.39 -12.36 -10.83
C LEU A 151 1.77 -12.20 -11.48
N MET A 152 1.96 -12.72 -12.69
CA MET A 152 3.24 -12.61 -13.41
C MET A 152 3.52 -11.16 -13.86
N PRO A 153 2.62 -10.46 -14.56
CA PRO A 153 2.78 -9.04 -14.89
C PRO A 153 2.99 -8.13 -13.67
N ALA A 154 2.38 -8.45 -12.53
CA ALA A 154 2.50 -7.67 -11.30
C ALA A 154 3.92 -7.65 -10.72
N LEU A 155 4.76 -8.64 -11.05
CA LEU A 155 6.15 -8.69 -10.61
C LEU A 155 6.98 -7.52 -11.14
N VAL A 156 6.73 -7.06 -12.37
CA VAL A 156 7.51 -5.96 -12.98
C VAL A 156 7.39 -4.66 -12.17
N PRO A 157 6.19 -4.08 -11.95
CA PRO A 157 6.07 -2.89 -11.13
C PRO A 157 6.50 -3.13 -9.69
N LEU A 158 6.26 -4.33 -9.14
CA LEU A 158 6.67 -4.68 -7.78
C LEU A 158 8.20 -4.66 -7.62
N VAL A 159 8.93 -5.25 -8.56
CA VAL A 159 10.41 -5.21 -8.58
C VAL A 159 10.89 -3.77 -8.66
N ILE A 160 10.36 -2.97 -9.60
CA ILE A 160 10.75 -1.56 -9.78
C ILE A 160 10.59 -0.78 -8.47
N VAL A 161 9.44 -0.88 -7.80
CA VAL A 161 9.23 -0.16 -6.54
C VAL A 161 10.03 -0.72 -5.37
N ASN A 162 10.59 -1.91 -5.47
CA ASN A 162 11.49 -2.48 -4.46
C ASN A 162 12.97 -2.16 -4.73
N VAL A 163 13.37 -1.75 -5.95
CA VAL A 163 14.77 -1.42 -6.26
C VAL A 163 15.41 -0.40 -5.28
N PRO A 164 14.70 0.63 -4.78
CA PRO A 164 15.27 1.56 -3.80
C PRO A 164 15.77 0.92 -2.51
N LEU A 165 15.36 -0.32 -2.20
CA LEU A 165 15.93 -1.09 -1.09
C LEU A 165 17.44 -1.28 -1.23
N LEU A 166 17.96 -1.42 -2.46
CA LEU A 166 19.40 -1.55 -2.75
C LEU A 166 20.17 -0.28 -2.42
N SER A 167 19.55 0.88 -2.66
CA SER A 167 20.12 2.17 -2.29
C SER A 167 20.11 2.35 -0.77
N TYR A 168 18.96 2.04 -0.15
CA TYR A 168 18.80 2.14 1.31
C TYR A 168 19.75 1.19 2.07
N SER A 169 20.06 0.02 1.53
CA SER A 169 21.05 -0.91 2.09
C SER A 169 22.51 -0.54 1.79
N GLY A 170 22.78 0.54 1.05
CA GLY A 170 24.13 0.94 0.65
C GLY A 170 24.79 0.04 -0.42
N VAL A 171 24.04 -0.87 -1.04
CA VAL A 171 24.55 -1.80 -2.05
C VAL A 171 24.70 -1.09 -3.40
N TRP A 172 23.74 -0.23 -3.74
CA TRP A 172 23.77 0.52 -5.00
C TRP A 172 23.26 1.97 -4.82
N PRO A 173 24.14 2.92 -4.46
CA PRO A 173 23.76 4.29 -4.15
C PRO A 173 23.67 5.17 -5.41
N GLU A 174 22.84 4.78 -6.38
CA GLU A 174 22.67 5.54 -7.62
C GLU A 174 21.68 6.71 -7.46
N PRO A 175 22.02 7.91 -7.98
CA PRO A 175 21.09 9.04 -8.04
C PRO A 175 19.80 8.72 -8.81
N LEU A 176 19.86 7.79 -9.77
CA LEU A 176 18.69 7.39 -10.58
C LEU A 176 17.57 6.80 -9.72
N LEU A 177 17.88 6.18 -8.58
CA LEU A 177 16.88 5.56 -7.70
C LEU A 177 15.98 6.58 -7.00
N TYR A 178 16.38 7.85 -6.97
CA TYR A 178 15.52 8.96 -6.52
C TYR A 178 14.32 9.20 -7.46
N LEU A 179 14.32 8.66 -8.67
CA LEU A 179 13.14 8.70 -9.55
C LEU A 179 12.04 7.72 -9.14
N ILE A 180 12.35 6.76 -8.26
CA ILE A 180 11.39 5.77 -7.80
C ILE A 180 10.77 6.29 -6.49
N PRO A 181 9.44 6.50 -6.42
CA PRO A 181 8.81 7.19 -5.30
C PRO A 181 8.98 6.47 -3.96
N THR A 182 9.20 5.15 -3.99
CA THR A 182 9.46 4.35 -2.79
C THR A 182 10.81 4.60 -2.14
N HIS A 183 11.72 5.31 -2.81
CA HIS A 183 12.92 5.80 -2.13
C HIS A 183 12.55 6.78 -0.99
N GLY A 184 11.61 7.70 -1.24
CA GLY A 184 11.05 8.57 -0.19
C GLY A 184 10.39 7.80 0.95
N SER A 185 9.72 6.68 0.62
CA SER A 185 9.14 5.77 1.61
C SER A 185 10.18 5.24 2.59
N LEU A 186 11.29 4.73 2.06
CA LEU A 186 12.37 4.15 2.86
C LEU A 186 13.10 5.21 3.69
N LEU A 187 13.26 6.42 3.18
CA LEU A 187 13.81 7.56 3.92
C LEU A 187 12.93 7.92 5.14
N LEU A 188 11.61 7.99 4.97
CA LEU A 188 10.67 8.26 6.08
C LEU A 188 10.64 7.11 7.10
N LEU A 189 10.59 5.87 6.63
CA LEU A 189 10.60 4.69 7.51
C LEU A 189 11.94 4.54 8.25
N GLY A 190 13.07 4.80 7.59
CA GLY A 190 14.39 4.80 8.23
C GLY A 190 14.52 5.90 9.30
N ALA A 191 14.01 7.10 9.00
CA ALA A 191 13.97 8.20 9.96
C ALA A 191 13.04 7.94 11.16
N ALA A 192 12.04 7.07 11.01
CA ALA A 192 11.18 6.67 12.12
C ALA A 192 11.96 5.92 13.22
N PHE A 193 13.05 5.23 12.88
CA PHE A 193 13.81 4.36 13.78
C PHE A 193 15.29 4.77 13.89
N ASP A 194 15.61 6.05 13.69
CA ASP A 194 16.97 6.60 13.80
C ASP A 194 18.01 5.97 12.86
N GLN A 195 17.56 5.33 11.79
CA GLN A 195 18.44 4.73 10.78
C GLN A 195 18.89 5.75 9.72
N VAL A 196 18.11 6.82 9.53
CA VAL A 196 18.40 7.90 8.58
C VAL A 196 18.09 9.24 9.21
N ALA A 197 19.06 10.15 9.22
CA ALA A 197 18.85 11.55 9.56
C ALA A 197 18.42 12.32 8.30
N LEU A 198 17.18 12.82 8.26
CA LEU A 198 16.66 13.57 7.12
C LEU A 198 17.04 15.04 7.20
N SER A 199 17.70 15.52 6.15
CA SER A 199 17.79 16.96 5.89
C SER A 199 16.46 17.53 5.40
N TRP A 200 16.25 18.83 5.57
CA TRP A 200 15.04 19.52 5.08
C TRP A 200 14.72 19.25 3.59
N PRO A 201 15.70 19.26 2.66
CA PRO A 201 15.44 18.92 1.26
C PRO A 201 15.00 17.46 1.06
N GLN A 202 15.59 16.52 1.80
CA GLN A 202 15.22 15.10 1.72
C GLN A 202 13.80 14.86 2.25
N LEU A 203 13.40 15.56 3.31
CA LEU A 203 12.03 15.51 3.81
C LEU A 203 11.03 16.05 2.78
N LEU A 204 11.34 17.20 2.15
CA LEU A 204 10.50 17.77 1.10
C LEU A 204 10.39 16.84 -0.11
N TYR A 205 11.51 16.23 -0.51
CA TYR A 205 11.52 15.21 -1.55
C TYR A 205 10.65 14.02 -1.17
N ALA A 206 10.85 13.42 0.01
CA ALA A 206 10.14 12.22 0.42
C ALA A 206 8.63 12.46 0.46
N LEU A 207 8.18 13.58 1.05
CA LEU A 207 6.76 13.90 1.10
C LEU A 207 6.21 14.34 -0.27
N GLY A 208 6.83 15.34 -0.88
CA GLY A 208 6.31 16.00 -2.08
C GLY A 208 6.34 15.09 -3.31
N TYR A 209 7.42 14.34 -3.51
CA TYR A 209 7.55 13.46 -4.67
C TYR A 209 6.57 12.28 -4.59
N GLN A 210 6.43 11.66 -3.41
CA GLN A 210 5.44 10.60 -3.20
C GLN A 210 4.01 11.10 -3.42
N LEU A 211 3.66 12.29 -2.90
CA LEU A 211 2.35 12.90 -3.12
C LEU A 211 2.06 13.15 -4.60
N LEU A 212 3.05 13.64 -5.36
CA LEU A 212 2.91 13.84 -6.81
C LEU A 212 2.61 12.53 -7.53
N TRP A 213 3.29 11.45 -7.17
CA TRP A 213 3.03 10.11 -7.71
C TRP A 213 1.65 9.57 -7.30
N ILE A 214 1.23 9.75 -6.05
CA ILE A 214 -0.11 9.36 -5.57
C ILE A 214 -1.18 10.07 -6.41
N VAL A 215 -1.04 11.37 -6.64
CA VAL A 215 -1.99 12.14 -7.46
C VAL A 215 -2.00 11.62 -8.91
N GLY A 216 -0.84 11.41 -9.52
CA GLY A 216 -0.72 10.85 -10.87
C GLY A 216 -1.35 9.47 -11.00
N LEU A 217 -1.07 8.57 -10.06
CA LEU A 217 -1.63 7.22 -10.02
C LEU A 217 -3.13 7.23 -9.73
N PHE A 218 -3.66 8.18 -8.95
CA PHE A 218 -5.10 8.33 -8.74
C PHE A 218 -5.83 8.67 -10.05
N PHE A 219 -5.28 9.60 -10.85
CA PHE A 219 -5.83 9.91 -12.17
C PHE A 219 -5.69 8.74 -13.15
N LEU A 220 -4.57 8.00 -13.09
CA LEU A 220 -4.38 6.80 -13.90
C LEU A 220 -5.38 5.71 -13.51
N ALA A 221 -5.58 5.46 -12.22
CA ALA A 221 -6.56 4.52 -11.69
C ALA A 221 -7.96 4.81 -12.22
N ARG A 222 -8.35 6.09 -12.27
CA ARG A 222 -9.61 6.50 -12.88
C ARG A 222 -9.70 6.12 -14.35
N LYS A 223 -8.68 6.46 -15.15
CA LYS A 223 -8.64 6.13 -16.59
C LYS A 223 -8.69 4.61 -16.83
N VAL A 224 -7.98 3.83 -16.01
CA VAL A 224 -7.96 2.37 -16.11
C VAL A 224 -9.33 1.79 -15.74
N PHE A 225 -9.98 2.30 -14.69
CA PHE A 225 -11.33 1.87 -14.31
C PHE A 225 -12.34 2.15 -15.42
N GLU A 226 -12.39 3.38 -15.94
CA GLU A 226 -13.28 3.75 -17.03
C GLU A 226 -13.03 2.89 -18.29
N ARG A 227 -11.75 2.62 -18.60
CA ARG A 227 -11.40 1.83 -19.80
C ARG A 227 -11.66 0.33 -19.66
N PHE A 228 -11.35 -0.30 -18.53
CA PHE A 228 -11.34 -1.77 -18.44
C PHE A 228 -12.49 -2.35 -17.62
N VAL A 229 -13.11 -1.55 -16.76
CA VAL A 229 -14.25 -1.99 -15.93
C VAL A 229 -15.58 -1.62 -16.60
N ILE A 230 -15.69 -0.42 -17.19
CA ILE A 230 -16.94 0.04 -17.80
C ILE A 230 -17.12 -0.46 -19.26
N SER A 231 -16.06 -0.44 -20.08
CA SER A 231 -16.21 -0.78 -21.51
C SER A 231 -16.54 -2.26 -21.81
N ARG A 232 -16.23 -3.17 -20.89
CA ARG A 232 -16.52 -4.61 -21.04
C ARG A 232 -18.01 -4.95 -20.86
N GLU A 233 -18.85 -4.02 -20.38
CA GLU A 233 -20.31 -4.18 -20.37
C GLU A 233 -20.96 -3.82 -21.71
N GLY A 234 -20.27 -3.08 -22.59
CA GLY A 234 -20.83 -2.68 -23.88
C GLY A 234 -20.71 -3.72 -25.00
N SER A 235 -20.06 -4.87 -24.74
CA SER A 235 -19.72 -5.88 -25.74
C SER A 235 -20.26 -7.28 -25.44
N SER A 236 -21.25 -7.40 -24.56
CA SER A 236 -21.91 -8.66 -24.19
C SER A 236 -23.40 -8.61 -24.48
#